data_AF-A0ABD0QJH5-F1
#
_entry.id   AF-A0ABD0QJH5-F1
#
_cell.length_a   1.000
_cell.length_b   1.000
_cell.length_c   1.000
_cell.angle_alpha   90.00
_cell.angle_beta   90.00
_cell.angle_gamma   90.00
#
_symmetry.space_group_name_H-M   'P 1'
#
loop_
_entity.id
_entity.type
_entity.pdbx_description
1 polymer ?
#
loop_
_entity_poly.entity_id
_entity_poly.type
_entity_poly.pdbx_seq_one_letter_code
_entity_poly.pdbx_strand_id
1 'polypeptide(L)' 'AGLPANRTVVVGSDVEFECKVFSDPQPHIQWLKHIEVNGSRVGPDGLPYVRILK' A
#
# COMPACT_ATOMS: atom_id res chain seq x y z
N ALA A 1 1.99 6.83 17.25
CA ALA A 1 2.16 6.89 15.79
C ALA A 1 2.02 5.48 15.24
N GLY A 2 0.85 5.14 14.70
CA GLY A 2 0.59 3.83 14.08
C GLY A 2 1.04 3.90 12.64
N LEU A 3 2.27 3.43 12.39
CA LEU A 3 2.78 3.22 11.04
C LEU A 3 2.42 1.78 10.64
N PRO A 4 2.03 1.53 9.37
CA PRO A 4 1.78 0.19 8.91
C PRO A 4 3.05 -0.64 9.02
N ALA A 5 2.96 -1.74 9.76
CA ALA A 5 4.04 -2.70 9.94
C ALA A 5 3.70 -4.01 9.24
N ASN A 6 4.72 -4.83 8.98
CA ASN A 6 4.52 -6.15 8.41
C ASN A 6 3.67 -7.02 9.34
N ARG A 7 2.62 -7.64 8.80
CA ARG A 7 1.73 -8.56 9.51
C ARG A 7 1.75 -9.93 8.84
N THR A 8 1.76 -10.97 9.65
CA THR A 8 1.59 -12.36 9.20
C THR A 8 0.28 -12.85 9.78
N VAL A 9 -0.64 -13.29 8.92
CA VAL A 9 -1.96 -13.78 9.30
C VAL A 9 -2.23 -15.11 8.62
N VAL A 10 -3.18 -15.87 9.14
CA VAL A 10 -3.60 -17.15 8.56
C VAL A 10 -4.38 -16.90 7.26
N VAL A 11 -4.23 -17.78 6.27
CA VAL A 11 -4.98 -17.71 5.02
C VAL A 11 -6.49 -17.77 5.31
N GLY A 12 -7.24 -16.83 4.74
CA GLY A 12 -8.69 -16.70 4.95
C GLY A 12 -9.08 -15.90 6.20
N SER A 13 -8.11 -15.39 6.97
CA SER A 13 -8.35 -14.46 8.07
C SER A 13 -8.16 -13.01 7.64
N ASP A 14 -8.77 -12.09 8.38
CA ASP A 14 -8.65 -10.64 8.15
C ASP A 14 -7.36 -10.07 8.74
N VAL A 15 -6.89 -8.96 8.16
CA VAL A 15 -5.72 -8.22 8.62
C VAL A 15 -6.00 -6.71 8.60
N GLU A 16 -5.49 -5.99 9.60
CA GLU A 16 -5.67 -4.56 9.72
C GLU A 16 -4.33 -3.82 9.63
N PHE A 17 -4.29 -2.79 8.77
CA PHE A 17 -3.18 -1.88 8.62
C PHE A 17 -3.61 -0.46 8.99
N GLU A 18 -3.04 0.08 10.06
CA GLU A 18 -3.36 1.43 10.51
C GLU A 18 -2.36 2.45 9.95
N CYS A 19 -2.86 3.53 9.36
CA CYS A 19 -2.07 4.67 8.90
C CYS A 19 -2.61 5.94 9.58
N LYS A 20 -2.00 6.32 10.71
CA LYS A 20 -2.36 7.56 11.42
C LYS A 20 -1.53 8.73 10.91
N VAL A 21 -2.15 9.62 10.15
CA VAL A 21 -1.54 10.85 9.62
C VAL A 21 -2.22 12.06 10.25
N PHE A 22 -1.42 13.01 10.75
CA PHE A 22 -1.87 14.31 11.21
C PHE A 22 -1.41 15.37 10.19
N SER A 23 -2.35 16.08 9.55
CA SER A 23 -2.02 17.21 8.67
C SER A 23 -3.13 18.26 8.71
N ASP A 24 -2.75 19.52 8.50
CA ASP A 24 -3.65 20.64 8.24
C ASP A 24 -3.18 21.34 6.94
N PRO A 25 -3.94 21.23 5.82
CA PRO A 25 -5.30 20.68 5.68
C PRO A 25 -5.38 19.14 5.75
N GLN A 26 -6.61 18.61 5.84
CA GLN A 26 -6.91 17.16 5.85
C GLN A 26 -6.26 16.45 4.65
N PRO A 27 -5.57 15.30 4.83
CA PRO A 27 -4.87 14.63 3.75
C PRO A 27 -5.78 13.68 2.96
N HIS A 28 -5.44 13.47 1.69
CA HIS A 28 -5.97 12.36 0.90
C HIS A 28 -5.12 11.11 1.16
N ILE A 29 -5.73 10.07 1.73
CA ILE A 29 -5.04 8.81 2.05
C ILE A 29 -5.49 7.75 1.04
N GLN A 30 -4.54 7.06 0.43
CA GLN A 30 -4.81 5.97 -0.51
C GLN A 30 -3.83 4.82 -0.30
N TRP A 31 -4.35 3.59 -0.29
CA TRP A 31 -3.53 2.39 -0.21
C TRP A 31 -3.13 1.92 -1.60
N LEU A 32 -1.83 1.69 -1.78
CA LEU A 32 -1.24 1.20 -3.02
C LEU A 32 -0.46 -0.07 -2.73
N LYS A 33 -0.63 -1.07 -3.59
CA LYS A 33 0.18 -2.29 -3.58
C LYS A 33 1.14 -2.24 -4.77
N HIS A 34 2.45 -2.32 -4.49
CA HIS A 34 3.43 -2.58 -5.55
C HIS A 34 3.18 -3.97 -6.13
N ILE A 35 3.11 -4.05 -7.44
CA ILE A 35 2.91 -5.29 -8.18
C ILE A 35 4.08 -5.52 -9.13
N GLU A 36 4.22 -6.76 -9.56
CA GLU A 36 5.19 -7.16 -10.56
C GLU A 36 4.44 -7.56 -11.82
N VAL A 37 4.84 -6.98 -12.95
CA VAL A 37 4.28 -7.25 -14.27
C VAL A 37 5.43 -7.78 -15.12
N ASN A 38 5.32 -9.03 -15.57
CA ASN A 38 6.33 -9.70 -16.39
C ASN A 38 7.75 -9.69 -15.79
N GLY A 39 7.87 -9.86 -14.47
CA GLY A 39 9.16 -9.85 -13.77
C GLY A 39 9.71 -8.45 -13.47
N SER A 40 9.05 -7.38 -13.93
CA SER A 40 9.43 -6.00 -13.63
C SER A 40 8.45 -5.35 -12.66
N ARG A 41 8.98 -4.57 -11.71
CA ARG A 41 8.18 -3.72 -10.81
C ARG A 41 8.06 -2.29 -11.31
N VAL A 42 8.71 -1.98 -12.42
CA VAL A 42 8.80 -0.64 -13.00
C VAL A 42 8.40 -0.72 -14.47
N GLY A 43 7.56 0.21 -14.87
CA GLY A 43 7.11 0.37 -16.24
C GLY A 43 8.19 0.93 -17.17
N PRO A 44 7.94 0.90 -18.49
CA PRO A 44 8.84 1.50 -19.48
C PRO A 44 8.97 3.03 -19.32
N ASP A 45 8.04 3.66 -18.62
CA ASP A 45 8.04 5.07 -18.21
C ASP A 45 8.90 5.36 -16.96
N GLY A 46 9.48 4.32 -16.34
CA GLY A 46 10.25 4.44 -15.10
C GLY A 46 9.38 4.56 -13.84
N LEU A 47 8.05 4.46 -13.97
CA LEU A 47 7.15 4.52 -12.82
C LEU A 47 6.89 3.13 -12.24
N PRO A 48 6.71 2.98 -10.92
CA PRO A 48 6.43 1.69 -10.31
C PRO A 48 5.04 1.19 -10.74
N TYR A 49 4.94 -0.10 -11.02
CA TYR A 49 3.64 -0.74 -11.18
C TYR A 49 2.94 -0.83 -9.82
N VAL A 50 1.80 -0.17 -9.71
CA VAL A 50 1.00 -0.14 -8.49
C VAL A 50 -0.46 -0.49 -8.78
N ARG A 51 -1.09 -1.15 -7.83
CA ARG A 51 -2.54 -1.37 -7.81
C ARG A 51 -3.14 -0.57 -6.66
N ILE A 52 -4.18 0.21 -6.98
CA ILE A 52 -4.99 0.89 -5.96
C ILE A 52 -5.80 -0.17 -5.20
N LEU A 53 -5.65 -0.19 -3.89
CA LEU A 53 -6.50 -0.96 -2.99
C LEU A 53 -7.70 -0.09 -2.63
N LYS A 54 -8.90 -0.58 -2.91
CA LYS A 54 -10.18 0.09 -2.64
C LYS A 54 -10.89 -0.66 -1.51
#